data_AF-A0A0G1QPW0-F1
#
_entry.id   AF-A0A0G1QPW0-F1
#
_cell.length_a   1.000
_cell.length_b   1.000
_cell.length_c   1.000
_cell.angle_alpha   90.00
_cell.angle_beta   90.00
_cell.angle_gamma   90.00
#
_symmetry.space_group_name_H-M   'P 1'
#
loop_
_entity.id
_entity.type
_entity.pdbx_description
1 polymer ?
#
loop_
_entity_poly.entity_id
_entity_poly.type
_entity_poly.pdbx_seq_one_letter_code
_entity_poly.pdbx_strand_id
1 'polypeptide(L)'
;MPNNKPVGDQGELEVIGLVKCPNCGKKLMVLPPNYPLYDIQCTGCSFRAQVKTNQCKPKSEIFGAGWEIMDKVLKSGFQVPSLIANYKWDRGQEIRFYPFIPKTNLKKRTLSPTARRANYKMFNYIGLDKLPYLSLYTK
;
A
#
# COMPACT_ATOMS: atom_id res chain seq x y z
N MET A 1 18.73 8.21 8.44
CA MET A 1 17.68 7.97 7.42
C MET A 1 16.32 8.11 8.10
N PRO A 2 15.32 8.76 7.50
CA PRO A 2 14.13 9.19 8.22
C PRO A 2 13.35 7.98 8.72
N ASN A 3 12.81 8.09 9.93
CA ASN A 3 11.82 7.15 10.44
C ASN A 3 10.58 7.31 9.54
N ASN A 4 10.36 6.40 8.58
CA ASN A 4 9.22 6.48 7.65
C ASN A 4 7.89 6.04 8.28
N LYS A 5 7.91 5.56 9.53
CA LYS A 5 6.73 5.11 10.28
C LYS A 5 5.68 6.22 10.47
N PRO A 6 6.04 7.42 10.96
CA PRO A 6 5.11 8.54 11.09
C PRO A 6 4.47 8.94 9.75
N VAL A 7 5.20 8.82 8.64
CA VAL A 7 4.68 9.12 7.30
C VAL A 7 3.64 8.08 6.86
N GLY A 8 3.85 6.82 7.22
CA GLY A 8 2.88 5.74 7.01
C GLY A 8 1.61 5.98 7.81
N ASP A 9 1.74 6.11 9.13
CA ASP A 9 0.61 6.28 10.06
C ASP A 9 -0.22 7.54 9.71
N GLN A 10 0.45 8.65 9.43
CA GLN A 10 -0.21 9.89 9.00
C GLN A 10 -0.90 9.74 7.64
N GLY A 11 -0.29 8.98 6.73
CA GLY A 11 -0.86 8.73 5.41
C GLY A 11 -2.09 7.82 5.43
N GLU A 12 -2.16 6.87 6.37
CA GLU A 12 -3.35 6.06 6.62
C GLU A 12 -4.52 6.93 7.13
N LEU A 13 -4.24 7.79 8.12
CA LEU A 13 -5.22 8.75 8.65
C LEU A 13 -5.69 9.75 7.58
N GLU A 14 -4.80 10.18 6.71
CA GLU A 14 -5.15 11.08 5.61
C GLU A 14 -6.04 10.40 4.58
N VAL A 15 -5.72 9.16 4.20
CA VAL A 15 -6.54 8.38 3.26
C VAL A 15 -7.97 8.22 3.79
N ILE A 16 -8.16 7.86 5.06
CA ILE A 16 -9.52 7.72 5.62
C ILE A 16 -10.29 9.04 5.68
N GLY A 17 -9.59 10.19 5.76
CA GLY A 17 -10.20 11.51 5.80
C GLY A 17 -10.62 12.03 4.43
N LEU A 18 -9.88 11.68 3.38
CA LEU A 18 -10.11 12.16 2.00
C LEU A 18 -10.94 11.19 1.15
N VAL A 19 -10.88 9.89 1.45
CA VAL A 19 -11.39 8.84 0.56
C VAL A 19 -12.55 8.07 1.22
N LYS A 20 -13.64 7.92 0.46
CA LYS A 20 -14.73 6.98 0.80
C LYS A 20 -14.39 5.58 0.29
N CYS A 21 -14.98 4.55 0.88
CA CYS A 21 -14.76 3.17 0.45
C CYS A 21 -15.02 3.00 -1.06
N PRO A 22 -14.05 2.51 -1.85
CA PRO A 22 -14.20 2.37 -3.30
C PRO A 22 -15.21 1.28 -3.68
N ASN A 23 -15.56 0.38 -2.76
CA ASN A 23 -16.53 -0.69 -2.99
C ASN A 23 -17.99 -0.26 -2.72
N CYS A 24 -18.25 0.49 -1.63
CA CYS A 24 -19.63 0.80 -1.21
C CYS A 24 -19.88 2.26 -0.75
N GLY A 25 -18.87 3.14 -0.84
CA GLY A 25 -19.00 4.56 -0.48
C GLY A 25 -19.09 4.88 1.02
N LYS A 26 -19.10 3.88 1.90
CA LYS A 26 -19.10 4.09 3.36
C LYS A 26 -17.71 4.52 3.88
N LYS A 27 -17.64 4.89 5.17
CA LYS A 27 -16.40 5.32 5.83
C LYS A 27 -15.38 4.18 5.91
N LEU A 28 -14.10 4.56 5.90
CA LEU A 28 -12.96 3.68 6.15
C LEU A 28 -12.50 3.88 7.61
N MET A 29 -11.91 2.84 8.19
CA MET A 29 -11.28 2.86 9.51
C MET A 29 -9.89 2.24 9.43
N VAL A 30 -8.98 2.71 10.27
CA VAL A 30 -7.62 2.14 10.39
C VAL A 30 -7.68 0.85 11.19
N LEU A 31 -6.93 -0.16 10.75
CA LEU A 31 -6.77 -1.42 11.46
C LEU A 31 -5.67 -1.30 12.54
N PRO A 32 -5.65 -2.19 13.56
CA PRO A 32 -4.62 -2.14 14.59
C PRO A 32 -3.20 -2.21 14.01
N PRO A 33 -2.21 -1.57 14.65
CA PRO A 33 -0.82 -1.64 14.20
C PRO A 33 -0.34 -3.09 14.06
N ASN A 34 0.44 -3.36 13.00
CA ASN A 34 0.93 -4.70 12.64
C ASN A 34 -0.16 -5.70 12.23
N TYR A 35 -1.38 -5.24 11.91
CA TYR A 35 -2.36 -6.10 11.26
C TYR A 35 -1.75 -6.66 9.96
N PRO A 36 -1.78 -7.98 9.73
CA PRO A 36 -1.14 -8.56 8.56
C PRO A 36 -1.78 -8.04 7.27
N LEU A 37 -0.94 -7.54 6.35
CA LEU A 37 -1.25 -7.18 4.97
C LEU A 37 -2.21 -6.01 4.70
N TYR A 38 -3.07 -5.65 5.64
CA TYR A 38 -4.08 -4.62 5.46
C TYR A 38 -3.89 -3.52 6.50
N ASP A 39 -4.07 -2.28 6.05
CA ASP A 39 -3.89 -1.09 6.90
C ASP A 39 -5.27 -0.47 7.22
N ILE A 40 -6.25 -0.61 6.32
CA ILE A 40 -7.60 -0.06 6.51
C ILE A 40 -8.70 -1.07 6.18
N GLN A 41 -9.88 -0.85 6.77
CA GLN A 41 -11.11 -1.59 6.52
C GLN A 41 -12.31 -0.66 6.34
N CYS A 42 -13.26 -1.01 5.48
CA CYS A 42 -14.54 -0.33 5.38
C CYS A 42 -15.48 -0.75 6.52
N THR A 43 -16.14 0.23 7.14
CA THR A 43 -17.04 0.00 8.28
C THR A 43 -18.36 -0.68 7.92
N GLY A 44 -18.68 -0.86 6.63
CA GLY A 44 -19.98 -1.41 6.25
C GLY A 44 -20.02 -2.47 5.14
N CYS A 45 -18.93 -2.75 4.43
CA CYS A 45 -18.85 -3.91 3.53
C CYS A 45 -17.62 -4.80 3.78
N SER A 46 -16.86 -4.53 4.85
CA SER A 46 -15.64 -5.27 5.21
C SER A 46 -14.55 -5.29 4.13
N PHE A 47 -14.64 -4.42 3.11
CA PHE A 47 -13.56 -4.18 2.17
C PHE A 47 -12.27 -3.81 2.91
N ARG A 48 -11.14 -4.39 2.50
CA ARG A 48 -9.82 -4.13 3.09
C ARG A 48 -8.81 -3.79 2.02
N ALA A 49 -7.91 -2.87 2.36
CA ALA A 49 -6.82 -2.46 1.49
C ALA A 49 -5.55 -2.22 2.28
N GLN A 50 -4.42 -2.41 1.61
CA GLN A 50 -3.13 -1.91 2.06
C GLN A 50 -2.96 -0.45 1.62
N VAL A 51 -2.40 0.39 2.47
CA VAL A 51 -2.08 1.78 2.16
C VAL A 51 -0.57 1.95 2.01
N LYS A 52 -0.13 2.65 0.98
CA LYS A 52 1.29 3.04 0.82
C LYS A 52 1.38 4.51 0.44
N THR A 53 2.03 5.28 1.32
CA THR A 53 2.25 6.72 1.12
C THR A 53 3.64 6.95 0.55
N ASN A 54 3.72 7.67 -0.57
CA ASN A 54 4.94 8.01 -1.26
C ASN A 54 5.04 9.53 -1.44
N GLN A 55 6.16 10.12 -1.03
CA GLN A 55 6.47 11.54 -1.22
C GLN A 55 7.04 11.79 -2.63
N CYS A 56 6.31 11.37 -3.66
CA CYS A 56 6.65 11.62 -5.05
C CYS A 56 5.38 11.59 -5.92
N LYS A 57 5.52 12.02 -7.18
CA LYS A 57 4.51 11.76 -8.21
C LYS A 57 4.34 10.24 -8.45
N PRO A 58 3.20 9.81 -9.01
CA PRO A 58 2.99 8.42 -9.40
C PRO A 58 4.15 7.86 -10.22
N LYS A 59 4.58 6.65 -9.86
CA LYS A 59 5.72 5.97 -10.48
C LYS A 59 5.43 4.48 -10.63
N SER A 60 6.18 3.84 -11.52
CA SER A 60 6.03 2.42 -11.84
C SER A 60 6.37 1.49 -10.65
N GLU A 61 7.28 1.90 -9.78
CA GLU A 61 7.79 1.07 -8.67
C GLU A 61 7.66 1.77 -7.32
N ILE A 62 6.99 1.12 -6.37
CA ILE A 62 6.89 1.59 -4.98
C ILE A 62 7.28 0.49 -3.99
N PHE A 63 7.73 0.88 -2.80
CA PHE A 63 8.11 -0.07 -1.75
C PHE A 63 6.89 -0.79 -1.19
N GLY A 64 6.99 -2.12 -1.09
CA GLY A 64 6.04 -2.97 -0.39
C GLY A 64 6.46 -3.27 1.05
N ALA A 65 5.99 -4.39 1.57
CA ALA A 65 6.24 -4.83 2.95
C ALA A 65 7.28 -5.97 3.01
N GLY A 66 7.36 -6.66 4.15
CA GLY A 66 8.16 -7.87 4.31
C GLY A 66 7.68 -9.00 3.40
N TRP A 67 8.61 -9.73 2.79
CA TRP A 67 8.30 -10.81 1.86
C TRP A 67 7.67 -12.01 2.55
N GLU A 68 8.03 -12.29 3.81
CA GLU A 68 7.67 -13.55 4.46
C GLU A 68 6.15 -13.75 4.62
N ILE A 69 5.43 -12.70 5.08
CA ILE A 69 3.97 -12.77 5.23
C ILE A 69 3.31 -12.88 3.85
N MET A 70 3.77 -12.09 2.88
CA MET A 70 3.25 -12.13 1.50
C MET A 70 3.46 -13.50 0.85
N ASP A 71 4.63 -14.11 1.03
CA ASP A 71 4.96 -15.44 0.49
C ASP A 71 4.03 -16.52 1.06
N LYS A 72 3.76 -16.49 2.37
CA LYS A 72 2.81 -17.41 3.02
C LYS A 72 1.40 -17.23 2.44
N VAL A 73 0.93 -15.98 2.31
CA VAL A 73 -0.41 -15.67 1.79
C VAL A 73 -0.57 -16.14 0.34
N LEU A 74 0.42 -15.89 -0.51
CA LEU A 74 0.42 -16.33 -1.90
C LEU A 74 0.49 -17.86 -2.03
N LYS A 75 1.24 -18.54 -1.15
CA LYS A 75 1.30 -20.02 -1.12
C LYS A 75 -0.01 -20.64 -0.65
N SER A 76 -0.77 -19.95 0.21
CA SER A 76 -2.11 -20.35 0.64
C SER A 76 -3.20 -20.08 -0.41
N GLY A 77 -2.84 -19.64 -1.62
CA GLY A 77 -3.78 -19.41 -2.72
C GLY A 77 -4.55 -18.09 -2.65
N PHE A 78 -4.25 -17.22 -1.67
CA PHE A 78 -4.85 -15.90 -1.59
C PHE A 78 -4.23 -14.95 -2.62
N GLN A 79 -5.05 -14.02 -3.09
CA GLN A 79 -4.62 -12.95 -4.00
C GLN A 79 -3.77 -11.92 -3.25
N VAL A 80 -2.99 -11.14 -4.01
CA VAL A 80 -2.31 -9.97 -3.47
C VAL A 80 -3.39 -9.01 -2.92
N PRO A 81 -3.23 -8.48 -1.70
CA PRO A 81 -4.11 -7.45 -1.15
C PRO A 81 -4.30 -6.29 -2.11
N SER A 82 -5.52 -5.76 -2.16
CA SER A 82 -5.79 -4.52 -2.88
C SER A 82 -4.96 -3.36 -2.29
N LEU A 83 -4.54 -2.42 -3.13
CA LEU A 83 -3.60 -1.36 -2.73
C LEU A 83 -4.22 0.01 -2.96
N ILE A 84 -4.13 0.86 -1.95
CA ILE A 84 -4.34 2.29 -2.05
C ILE A 84 -2.98 2.99 -1.95
N ALA A 85 -2.55 3.59 -3.04
CA ALA A 85 -1.30 4.35 -3.10
C ALA A 85 -1.60 5.85 -2.97
N ASN A 86 -1.09 6.47 -1.91
CA ASN A 86 -1.18 7.90 -1.64
C ASN A 86 0.12 8.59 -2.11
N TYR A 87 0.07 9.26 -3.26
CA TYR A 87 1.19 10.01 -3.84
C TYR A 87 1.10 11.48 -3.45
N LYS A 88 2.17 12.02 -2.89
CA LYS A 88 2.25 13.42 -2.43
C LYS A 88 3.52 14.09 -2.96
N TRP A 89 3.38 15.31 -3.45
CA TRP A 89 4.50 16.17 -3.84
C TRP A 89 4.17 17.62 -3.47
N ASP A 90 5.15 18.53 -3.58
CA ASP A 90 5.09 19.91 -3.07
C ASP A 90 3.73 20.63 -3.25
N ARG A 91 3.08 20.44 -4.40
CA ARG A 91 1.83 21.13 -4.75
C ARG A 91 0.72 20.21 -5.25
N GLY A 92 0.78 18.92 -4.96
CA GLY A 92 -0.27 18.02 -5.43
C GLY A 92 -0.30 16.70 -4.71
N GLN A 93 -1.46 16.07 -4.83
CA GLN A 93 -1.73 14.79 -4.20
C GLN A 93 -2.64 13.96 -5.09
N GLU A 94 -2.30 12.68 -5.23
CA GLU A 94 -3.12 11.73 -5.96
C GLU A 94 -3.24 10.43 -5.17
N ILE A 95 -4.47 10.00 -4.92
CA ILE A 95 -4.74 8.71 -4.26
C ILE A 95 -5.30 7.77 -5.30
N ARG A 96 -4.55 6.72 -5.63
CA ARG A 96 -4.94 5.67 -6.58
C ARG A 96 -5.31 4.40 -5.86
N PHE A 97 -6.34 3.73 -6.34
CA PHE A 97 -6.73 2.41 -5.89
C PHE A 97 -6.52 1.36 -6.97
N TYR A 98 -5.72 0.35 -6.65
CA TYR A 98 -5.44 -0.81 -7.47
C TYR A 98 -6.26 -1.99 -6.92
N PRO A 99 -7.41 -2.31 -7.52
CA PRO A 99 -8.28 -3.38 -7.03
C PRO A 99 -7.64 -4.76 -7.17
N PHE A 100 -6.77 -4.93 -8.17
CA PHE A 100 -6.10 -6.18 -8.45
C PHE A 100 -4.63 -5.92 -8.80
N ILE A 101 -3.74 -6.60 -8.08
CA ILE A 101 -2.30 -6.60 -8.34
C ILE A 101 -1.86 -8.03 -8.65
N PRO A 102 -1.42 -8.33 -9.88
CA PRO A 102 -0.91 -9.65 -10.20
C PRO A 102 0.36 -9.97 -9.40
N LYS A 103 0.59 -11.25 -9.10
CA LYS A 103 1.84 -11.71 -8.45
C LYS A 103 3.09 -11.35 -9.26
N THR A 104 2.99 -11.28 -10.58
CA THR A 104 4.05 -10.84 -11.50
C THR A 104 4.48 -9.39 -11.27
N ASN A 105 3.64 -8.58 -10.61
CA ASN A 105 3.93 -7.20 -10.23
C ASN A 105 4.57 -7.09 -8.84
N LEU A 106 5.02 -8.20 -8.25
CA LEU A 106 5.78 -8.22 -7.02
C LEU A 106 7.25 -8.57 -7.29
N LYS A 107 8.15 -7.62 -7.04
CA LYS A 107 9.60 -7.82 -7.16
C LYS A 107 10.22 -8.03 -5.79
N LYS A 108 10.71 -9.24 -5.52
CA LYS A 108 11.44 -9.54 -4.29
C LYS A 108 12.76 -8.75 -4.25
N ARG A 109 13.08 -8.19 -3.09
CA ARG A 109 14.37 -7.55 -2.83
C ARG A 109 14.89 -7.92 -1.45
N THR A 110 16.20 -7.88 -1.29
CA THR A 110 16.87 -8.12 -0.01
C THR A 110 17.60 -6.83 0.38
N LEU A 111 17.47 -6.43 1.65
CA LEU A 111 18.24 -5.29 2.16
C LEU A 111 19.74 -5.61 2.19
N SER A 112 20.57 -4.60 2.01
CA SER A 112 22.03 -4.78 2.04
C SER A 112 22.50 -5.34 3.39
N PRO A 113 23.66 -6.00 3.43
CA PRO A 113 24.26 -6.48 4.68
C PRO A 113 24.54 -5.35 5.69
N THR A 114 24.70 -4.12 5.21
CA THR A 114 24.96 -2.91 6.00
C THR A 114 23.69 -2.22 6.50
N ALA A 115 22.50 -2.66 6.09
CA ALA A 115 21.26 -2.06 6.52
C ALA A 115 20.93 -2.40 7.97
N ARG A 116 20.17 -1.54 8.67
CA ARG A 116 19.70 -1.76 10.06
C ARG A 116 19.00 -3.12 10.25
N ARG A 117 18.31 -3.61 9.22
CA ARG A 117 17.76 -4.97 9.15
C ARG A 117 18.47 -5.72 8.03
N ALA A 118 19.75 -6.04 8.26
CA ALA A 118 20.61 -6.71 7.30
C ALA A 118 19.91 -7.98 6.76
N ASN A 119 19.99 -8.18 5.44
CA ASN A 119 19.44 -9.34 4.74
C ASN A 119 17.91 -9.54 4.88
N TYR A 120 17.17 -8.55 5.37
CA TYR A 120 15.72 -8.65 5.47
C TYR A 120 15.07 -8.70 4.08
N LYS A 121 14.22 -9.71 3.87
CA LYS A 121 13.53 -9.94 2.59
C LYS A 121 12.27 -9.08 2.54
N MET A 122 12.18 -8.23 1.53
CA MET A 122 11.05 -7.36 1.24
C MET A 122 10.58 -7.57 -0.19
N PHE A 123 9.52 -6.87 -0.58
CA PHE A 123 9.15 -6.76 -1.98
C PHE A 123 8.83 -5.31 -2.35
N ASN A 124 8.84 -5.06 -3.64
CA ASN A 124 8.33 -3.85 -4.26
C ASN A 124 7.15 -4.20 -5.16
N TYR A 125 6.20 -3.28 -5.24
CA TYR A 125 5.20 -3.28 -6.30
C TYR A 125 5.84 -2.67 -7.54
N ILE A 126 5.77 -3.35 -8.68
CA ILE A 126 6.35 -2.92 -9.96
C ILE A 126 5.29 -2.83 -11.07
N GLY A 127 5.53 -1.99 -12.08
CA GLY A 127 4.62 -1.81 -13.21
C GLY A 127 3.27 -1.20 -12.83
N LEU A 128 3.19 -0.46 -11.72
CA LEU A 128 1.93 0.17 -11.26
C LEU A 128 1.40 1.21 -12.26
N ASP A 129 2.27 1.82 -13.05
CA ASP A 129 1.94 2.73 -14.14
C ASP A 129 1.13 2.08 -15.26
N LYS A 130 1.17 0.74 -15.37
CA LYS A 130 0.48 -0.05 -16.40
C LYS A 130 -0.74 -0.79 -15.87
N LEU A 131 -0.90 -0.88 -14.55
CA LEU A 131 -2.03 -1.57 -13.94
C LEU A 131 -3.27 -0.68 -13.97
N PRO A 132 -4.48 -1.26 -14.14
CA PRO A 132 -5.71 -0.51 -14.01
C PRO A 132 -5.87 0.00 -12.57
N TYR A 133 -6.27 1.26 -12.43
CA TYR A 133 -6.54 1.88 -11.15
C TYR A 133 -7.76 2.80 -11.21
N LEU A 134 -8.35 3.06 -10.05
CA LEU A 134 -9.35 4.09 -9.84
C LEU A 134 -8.69 5.29 -9.16
N SER A 135 -8.89 6.49 -9.70
CA SER A 135 -8.50 7.72 -8.99
C SER A 135 -9.53 7.98 -7.89
N LEU A 136 -9.10 7.93 -6.63
CA LEU A 136 -9.96 8.16 -5.47
C LEU A 136 -9.90 9.61 -4.97
N TYR A 137 -8.80 10.29 -5.26
CA TYR A 137 -8.59 11.69 -4.89
C TYR A 137 -7.53 12.32 -5.79
N THR A 138 -7.73 13.57 -6.18
CA THR A 138 -6.72 14.37 -6.89
C THR A 138 -6.84 15.82 -6.43
N LYS A 139 -5.69 16.42 -6.09
CA LYS A 139 -5.55 17.84 -5.75
C LYS A 139 -4.39 18.43 -6.54
#